data_AF-A0A836SF67-F1
#
_entry.id   AF-A0A836SF67-F1
#
_cell.length_a   1.000
_cell.length_b   1.000
_cell.length_c   1.000
_cell.angle_alpha   90.00
_cell.angle_beta   90.00
_cell.angle_gamma   90.00
#
_symmetry.space_group_name_H-M   'P 1'
#
loop_
_entity.id
_entity.type
_entity.pdbx_description
1 polymer ?
#
loop_
_entity_poly.entity_id
_entity_poly.type
_entity_poly.pdbx_seq_one_letter_code
_entity_poly.pdbx_strand_id
1 'polypeptide(L)'
;MKSVIIVLLLIGGLFIDQTIEFWGQTFANVLIFFFFLWLLKSGNQTERLSLILCVVYATAGEMFLSLVWGLYEYRLHNIPLFVPPGHALLFTLGLLLAPKLPDKIIWWVPTVTAPYIIFAIVTGLDTMGGILFLTFLLCLIFGKAKKLYATMFVLSLCDPFRTKCVIYT
;
A
#
# COMPACT_ATOMS: atom_id res chain seq x y z
N MET A 1 -12.83 15.79 0.08
CA MET A 1 -12.61 15.75 1.55
C MET A 1 -12.04 14.41 2.00
N LYS A 2 -12.73 13.26 1.78
CA LYS A 2 -12.23 11.93 2.23
C LYS A 2 -10.79 11.61 1.80
N SER A 3 -10.43 11.87 0.53
CA SER A 3 -9.08 11.61 0.00
C SER A 3 -7.97 12.35 0.76
N VAL A 4 -8.20 13.62 1.12
CA VAL A 4 -7.22 14.44 1.85
C VAL A 4 -7.05 13.93 3.28
N ILE A 5 -8.16 13.58 3.94
CA ILE A 5 -8.13 13.00 5.29
C ILE A 5 -7.36 11.68 5.29
N ILE A 6 -7.58 10.81 4.29
CA ILE A 6 -6.84 9.55 4.15
C ILE A 6 -5.34 9.83 4.03
N VAL A 7 -4.93 10.72 3.13
CA VAL A 7 -3.51 11.07 2.95
C VAL A 7 -2.90 11.60 4.26
N LEU A 8 -3.60 12.51 4.95
CA LEU A 8 -3.14 13.05 6.23
C LEU A 8 -3.05 11.99 7.32
N LEU A 9 -3.99 11.04 7.37
CA LEU A 9 -3.96 9.94 8.33
C LEU A 9 -2.84 8.95 8.05
N LEU A 10 -2.58 8.63 6.78
CA LEU A 10 -1.48 7.73 6.40
C LEU A 10 -0.12 8.36 6.74
N ILE A 11 0.11 9.61 6.32
CA ILE A 11 1.37 10.32 6.58
C ILE A 11 1.52 10.61 8.08
N GLY A 12 0.48 11.16 8.71
CA GLY A 12 0.50 11.55 10.12
C GLY A 12 0.58 10.35 11.06
N GLY A 13 -0.18 9.29 10.81
CA GLY A 13 -0.12 8.06 11.59
C GLY A 13 1.25 7.39 11.51
N LEU A 14 1.88 7.41 10.33
CA LEU A 14 3.24 6.92 10.18
C LEU A 14 4.27 7.78 10.92
N PHE A 15 4.17 9.11 10.77
CA PHE A 15 5.06 10.06 11.44
C PHE A 15 5.01 9.91 12.95
N ILE A 16 3.81 9.76 13.53
CA ILE A 16 3.60 9.52 14.97
C ILE A 16 4.28 8.22 15.42
N ASP A 17 4.13 7.15 14.64
CA ASP A 17 4.75 5.87 14.98
C ASP A 17 6.29 5.91 14.92
N GLN A 18 6.86 6.63 13.95
CA GLN A 18 8.31 6.75 13.80
C GLN A 18 8.95 7.68 14.83
N THR A 19 8.21 8.68 15.31
CA THR A 19 8.73 9.70 16.24
C THR A 19 8.52 9.36 17.70
N ILE A 20 7.46 8.62 18.04
CA ILE A 20 7.12 8.28 19.42
C ILE A 20 7.49 6.82 19.69
N GLU A 21 8.58 6.61 20.43
CA GLU A 21 9.18 5.29 20.59
C GLU A 21 8.23 4.22 21.16
N PHE A 22 7.57 4.46 22.30
CA PHE A 22 6.80 3.41 22.95
C PHE A 22 5.31 3.41 22.55
N TRP A 23 4.72 4.60 22.43
CA TRP A 23 3.27 4.75 22.22
C TRP A 23 2.89 5.04 20.76
N GLY A 24 3.84 5.37 19.89
CA GLY A 24 3.56 5.78 18.51
C GLY A 24 2.75 4.74 17.75
N GLN A 25 3.11 3.46 17.88
CA GLN A 25 2.39 2.35 17.27
C GLN A 25 0.96 2.22 17.78
N THR A 26 0.73 2.39 19.09
CA THR A 26 -0.61 2.33 19.69
C THR A 26 -1.48 3.48 19.22
N PHE A 27 -0.95 4.71 19.14
CA PHE A 27 -1.68 5.85 18.60
C PHE A 27 -2.04 5.66 17.13
N ALA A 28 -1.08 5.21 16.31
CA ALA A 28 -1.32 4.90 14.91
C ALA A 28 -2.38 3.79 14.74
N ASN A 29 -2.30 2.74 15.56
CA ASN A 29 -3.31 1.67 15.64
C ASN A 29 -4.70 2.26 15.86
N VAL A 30 -4.89 3.04 16.93
CA VAL A 30 -6.20 3.61 17.27
C VAL A 30 -6.71 4.53 16.18
N LEU A 31 -5.87 5.47 15.69
CA LEU A 31 -6.28 6.46 14.70
C LEU A 31 -6.72 5.84 13.37
N ILE A 32 -5.88 4.96 12.82
CA ILE A 32 -6.13 4.32 11.52
C ILE A 32 -7.30 3.34 11.63
N PHE A 33 -7.35 2.55 12.71
CA PHE A 33 -8.43 1.58 12.90
C PHE A 33 -9.78 2.27 13.12
N PHE A 34 -9.83 3.36 13.89
CA PHE A 34 -11.06 4.12 14.09
C PHE A 34 -11.59 4.71 12.78
N PHE A 35 -10.72 5.29 11.96
CA PHE A 35 -11.14 5.83 10.68
C PHE A 35 -11.54 4.73 9.68
N PHE A 36 -10.88 3.57 9.73
CA PHE A 36 -11.30 2.38 8.97
C PHE A 36 -12.70 1.90 9.37
N LEU A 37 -13.01 1.82 10.67
CA LEU A 37 -14.36 1.47 11.15
C LEU A 37 -15.41 2.49 10.70
N TRP A 38 -15.08 3.78 10.73
CA TRP A 38 -15.95 4.83 10.21
C TRP A 38 -16.21 4.67 8.71
N LEU A 39 -15.18 4.30 7.94
CA LEU A 39 -15.30 4.04 6.51
C LEU A 39 -16.16 2.80 6.23
N LEU A 40 -15.97 1.71 6.98
CA LEU A 40 -16.86 0.54 6.93
C LEU A 40 -18.30 0.91 7.23
N LYS A 41 -18.56 1.71 8.27
CA LYS A 41 -19.93 2.09 8.63
C LYS A 41 -20.57 3.02 7.58
N SER A 42 -19.81 3.94 7.00
CA SER A 42 -20.32 4.93 6.06
C SER A 42 -20.39 4.45 4.60
N GLY A 43 -19.67 3.39 4.25
CA GLY A 43 -19.65 2.84 2.88
C GLY A 43 -20.86 1.95 2.55
N ASN A 44 -21.11 1.78 1.26
CA ASN A 44 -22.13 0.86 0.73
C ASN A 44 -21.68 -0.61 0.84
N GLN A 45 -22.58 -1.57 0.60
CA GLN A 45 -22.27 -3.01 0.73
C GLN A 45 -21.05 -3.44 -0.09
N THR A 46 -20.92 -2.95 -1.33
CA THR A 46 -19.78 -3.25 -2.22
C THR A 46 -18.46 -2.66 -1.70
N GLU A 47 -18.50 -1.43 -1.17
CA GLU A 47 -17.32 -0.76 -0.60
C GLU A 47 -16.87 -1.48 0.68
N ARG A 48 -17.82 -1.84 1.55
CA ARG A 48 -17.56 -2.63 2.77
C ARG A 48 -16.90 -3.96 2.45
N LEU A 49 -17.42 -4.69 1.46
CA LEU A 49 -16.84 -5.96 1.05
C LEU A 49 -15.42 -5.76 0.51
N SER A 50 -15.20 -4.72 -0.30
CA SER A 50 -13.87 -4.41 -0.84
C SER A 50 -12.86 -4.07 0.26
N LEU A 51 -13.29 -3.31 1.28
CA LEU A 51 -12.46 -2.97 2.44
C LEU A 51 -12.11 -4.19 3.28
N ILE A 52 -13.09 -5.05 3.57
CA ILE A 52 -12.88 -6.28 4.33
C ILE A 52 -11.94 -7.22 3.58
N LEU A 53 -12.18 -7.44 2.28
CA LEU A 53 -11.31 -8.27 1.45
C LEU A 53 -9.89 -7.70 1.39
N CYS A 54 -9.75 -6.37 1.25
CA CYS A 54 -8.44 -5.72 1.24
C CYS A 54 -7.70 -5.96 2.55
N VAL A 55 -8.35 -5.82 3.71
CA VAL A 55 -7.74 -6.13 5.01
C VAL A 55 -7.33 -7.60 5.12
N VAL A 56 -8.18 -8.53 4.66
CA VAL A 56 -7.86 -9.97 4.68
C VAL A 56 -6.64 -10.27 3.81
N TYR A 57 -6.62 -9.79 2.57
CA TYR A 57 -5.48 -9.99 1.66
C TYR A 57 -4.21 -9.31 2.15
N ALA A 58 -4.31 -8.07 2.67
CA ALA A 58 -3.17 -7.36 3.22
C ALA A 58 -2.62 -8.10 4.46
N THR A 59 -3.49 -8.59 5.35
CA THR A 59 -3.03 -9.36 6.53
C THR A 59 -2.34 -10.65 6.12
N ALA A 60 -2.92 -11.39 5.17
CA ALA A 60 -2.31 -12.62 4.66
C ALA A 60 -0.96 -12.35 3.97
N GLY A 61 -0.89 -11.29 3.15
CA GLY A 61 0.34 -10.86 2.49
C GLY A 61 1.42 -10.46 3.49
N GLU A 62 1.10 -9.60 4.47
CA GLU A 62 2.02 -9.18 5.52
C GLU A 62 2.54 -10.37 6.33
N MET A 63 1.67 -11.30 6.76
CA MET A 63 2.10 -12.50 7.46
C MET A 63 3.00 -13.38 6.60
N PHE A 64 2.68 -13.56 5.31
CA PHE A 64 3.49 -14.37 4.42
C PHE A 64 4.86 -13.72 4.15
N LEU A 65 4.90 -12.44 3.81
CA LEU A 65 6.13 -11.74 3.47
C LEU A 65 7.05 -11.56 4.69
N SER A 66 6.49 -11.27 5.87
CA SER A 66 7.29 -11.07 7.09
C SER A 66 7.63 -12.37 7.81
N LEU A 67 6.67 -13.29 8.02
CA LEU A 67 6.90 -14.48 8.84
C LEU A 67 7.40 -15.69 8.05
N VAL A 68 6.88 -15.90 6.82
CA VAL A 68 7.21 -17.09 6.02
C VAL A 68 8.43 -16.83 5.15
N TRP A 69 8.45 -15.68 4.46
CA TRP A 69 9.55 -15.31 3.57
C TRP A 69 10.66 -14.56 4.31
N GLY A 70 10.36 -13.86 5.40
CA GLY A 70 11.36 -13.09 6.14
C GLY A 70 11.94 -11.91 5.36
N LEU A 71 11.18 -11.36 4.40
CA LEU A 71 11.66 -10.27 3.54
C LEU A 71 11.97 -8.99 4.33
N TYR A 72 11.29 -8.79 5.45
CA TYR A 72 11.54 -7.68 6.34
C TYR A 72 11.03 -7.92 7.75
N GLU A 73 11.62 -7.19 8.71
CA GLU A 73 11.16 -7.13 10.09
C GLU A 73 10.62 -5.74 10.46
N TYR A 74 9.62 -5.76 11.35
CA TYR A 74 9.04 -4.57 11.98
C TYR A 74 9.79 -4.20 13.26
N ARG A 75 9.79 -2.92 13.61
CA ARG A 75 10.50 -2.36 14.78
C ARG A 75 10.23 -3.08 16.11
N LEU A 76 8.99 -3.50 16.37
CA LEU A 76 8.60 -4.21 17.60
C LEU A 76 8.48 -5.73 17.38
N HIS A 77 9.04 -6.26 16.30
CA HIS A 77 8.92 -7.67 15.86
C HIS A 77 7.46 -8.19 15.79
N ASN A 78 6.49 -7.28 15.75
CA ASN A 78 5.08 -7.58 15.56
C ASN A 78 4.54 -6.80 14.36
N ILE A 79 3.55 -7.37 13.69
CA ILE A 79 2.85 -6.69 12.61
C ILE A 79 1.91 -5.66 13.25
N PRO A 80 2.09 -4.34 13.00
CA PRO A 80 1.21 -3.34 13.58
C PRO A 80 -0.22 -3.48 13.05
N LEU A 81 -1.20 -3.41 13.95
CA LEU A 81 -2.60 -3.62 13.60
C LEU A 81 -3.18 -2.52 12.69
N PHE A 82 -2.55 -1.34 12.61
CA PHE A 82 -2.92 -0.33 11.63
C PHE A 82 -2.47 -0.68 10.21
N VAL A 83 -1.52 -1.59 9.99
CA VAL A 83 -0.95 -1.81 8.65
C VAL A 83 -2.01 -2.38 7.69
N PRO A 84 -2.72 -3.48 8.00
CA PRO A 84 -3.74 -3.98 7.07
C PRO A 84 -4.91 -3.01 6.82
N PRO A 85 -5.48 -2.31 7.83
CA PRO A 85 -6.45 -1.23 7.62
C PRO A 85 -5.88 -0.03 6.85
N GLY A 86 -4.60 0.28 7.03
CA GLY A 86 -3.86 1.31 6.29
C GLY A 86 -3.83 1.01 4.79
N HIS A 87 -3.60 -0.24 4.41
CA HIS A 87 -3.71 -0.69 3.01
C HIS A 87 -5.13 -0.53 2.46
N ALA A 88 -6.16 -0.82 3.25
CA ALA A 88 -7.55 -0.59 2.84
C ALA A 88 -7.88 0.89 2.64
N LEU A 89 -7.27 1.77 3.42
CA LEU A 89 -7.36 3.22 3.25
C LEU A 89 -6.63 3.70 2.00
N LEU A 90 -5.42 3.21 1.75
CA LEU A 90 -4.68 3.47 0.51
C LEU A 90 -5.45 2.96 -0.71
N PHE A 91 -6.06 1.78 -0.60
CA PHE A 91 -6.93 1.22 -1.63
C PHE A 91 -8.14 2.13 -1.91
N THR A 92 -8.76 2.66 -0.87
CA THR A 92 -9.84 3.64 -1.00
C THR A 92 -9.36 4.92 -1.66
N LEU A 93 -8.16 5.40 -1.30
CA LEU A 93 -7.56 6.57 -1.91
C LEU A 93 -7.37 6.38 -3.42
N GLY A 94 -6.83 5.24 -3.85
CA GLY A 94 -6.66 4.96 -5.27
C GLY A 94 -7.99 4.78 -6.01
N LEU A 95 -9.03 4.22 -5.38
CA LEU A 95 -10.39 4.22 -5.95
C LEU A 95 -10.94 5.64 -6.17
N LEU A 96 -10.64 6.57 -5.26
CA LEU A 96 -11.06 7.98 -5.36
C LEU A 96 -10.23 8.79 -6.37
N LEU A 97 -8.97 8.40 -6.60
CA LEU A 97 -8.04 9.10 -7.49
C LEU A 97 -8.05 8.58 -8.92
N ALA A 98 -8.17 7.26 -9.12
CA ALA A 98 -8.08 6.65 -10.45
C ALA A 98 -9.04 7.26 -11.49
N PRO A 99 -10.32 7.57 -11.17
CA PRO A 99 -11.23 8.21 -12.13
C PRO A 99 -10.80 9.63 -12.53
N LYS A 100 -10.05 10.33 -11.67
CA LYS A 100 -9.63 11.74 -11.88
C LYS A 100 -8.36 11.87 -12.73
N LEU A 101 -7.62 10.79 -12.90
CA LEU A 101 -6.37 10.78 -13.65
C LEU A 101 -6.65 10.62 -15.15
N PRO A 102 -5.75 11.06 -16.05
CA PRO A 102 -5.91 10.82 -17.48
C PRO A 102 -5.68 9.33 -17.82
N ASP A 103 -6.35 8.80 -18.85
CA ASP A 103 -6.17 7.38 -19.25
C ASP A 103 -4.75 7.06 -19.70
N LYS A 104 -4.01 8.09 -20.14
CA LYS A 104 -2.58 8.01 -20.46
C LYS A 104 -1.75 7.43 -19.31
N ILE A 105 -2.17 7.59 -18.05
CA ILE A 105 -1.42 7.08 -16.89
C ILE A 105 -1.17 5.57 -16.96
N ILE A 106 -2.06 4.82 -17.61
CA ILE A 106 -1.97 3.36 -17.77
C ILE A 106 -0.66 2.96 -18.45
N TRP A 107 -0.22 3.75 -19.43
CA TRP A 107 1.00 3.46 -20.20
C TRP A 107 2.19 4.29 -19.72
N TRP A 108 1.97 5.52 -19.29
CA TRP A 108 3.05 6.37 -18.79
C TRP A 108 3.75 5.79 -17.56
N VAL A 109 2.99 5.23 -16.61
CA VAL A 109 3.56 4.66 -15.39
C VAL A 109 4.57 3.55 -15.70
N PRO A 110 4.21 2.45 -16.39
CA PRO A 110 5.18 1.40 -16.70
C PRO A 110 6.33 1.88 -17.60
N THR A 111 6.10 2.78 -18.55
CA THR A 111 7.16 3.28 -19.43
C THR A 111 8.20 4.09 -18.66
N VAL A 112 7.78 4.90 -17.69
CA VAL A 112 8.70 5.70 -16.87
C VAL A 112 9.43 4.84 -15.84
N THR A 113 8.78 3.82 -15.28
CA THR A 113 9.38 3.00 -14.21
C THR A 113 10.21 1.82 -14.73
N ALA A 114 9.92 1.31 -15.94
CA ALA A 114 10.66 0.18 -16.52
C ALA A 114 12.18 0.39 -16.63
N PRO A 115 12.71 1.55 -17.07
CA PRO A 115 14.16 1.76 -17.15
C PRO A 115 14.84 1.60 -15.80
N TYR A 116 14.25 2.14 -14.73
CA TYR A 116 14.77 2.00 -13.37
C TYR A 116 14.74 0.55 -12.90
N ILE A 117 13.63 -0.17 -13.12
CA ILE A 117 13.52 -1.58 -12.72
C ILE A 117 14.50 -2.47 -13.49
N ILE A 118 14.65 -2.26 -14.80
CA ILE A 118 15.63 -3.00 -15.62
C ILE A 118 17.05 -2.76 -15.09
N PHE A 119 17.40 -1.50 -14.83
CA PHE A 119 18.68 -1.16 -14.22
C PHE A 119 18.87 -1.88 -12.88
N ALA A 120 17.89 -1.80 -11.97
CA ALA A 120 17.95 -2.40 -10.65
C ALA A 120 18.08 -3.94 -10.68
N ILE A 121 17.46 -4.61 -11.64
CA ILE A 121 17.62 -6.07 -11.84
C ILE A 121 19.02 -6.39 -12.34
N VAL A 122 19.52 -5.67 -13.35
CA VAL A 122 20.83 -5.95 -13.98
C VAL A 122 21.98 -5.73 -12.99
N THR A 123 21.88 -4.72 -12.15
CA THR A 123 22.90 -4.45 -11.10
C THR A 123 22.70 -5.28 -9.84
N GLY A 124 21.64 -6.10 -9.77
CA GLY A 124 21.31 -6.87 -8.57
C GLY A 124 20.88 -6.02 -7.36
N LEU A 125 20.47 -4.76 -7.58
CA LEU A 125 20.04 -3.85 -6.51
C LEU A 125 18.66 -4.23 -5.95
N ASP A 126 17.73 -4.65 -6.80
CA ASP A 126 16.37 -5.01 -6.38
C ASP A 126 15.74 -6.06 -7.32
N THR A 127 15.99 -7.34 -7.01
CA THR A 127 15.45 -8.47 -7.78
C THR A 127 13.96 -8.70 -7.50
N MET A 128 13.51 -8.45 -6.27
CA MET A 128 12.10 -8.59 -5.88
C MET A 128 11.21 -7.53 -6.51
N GLY A 129 11.70 -6.29 -6.60
CA GLY A 129 11.04 -5.20 -7.34
C GLY A 129 10.78 -5.57 -8.80
N GLY A 130 11.69 -6.32 -9.42
CA GLY A 130 11.50 -6.88 -10.77
C GLY A 130 10.32 -7.85 -10.89
N ILE A 131 10.20 -8.80 -9.96
CA ILE A 131 9.10 -9.78 -9.94
C ILE A 131 7.75 -9.08 -9.71
N LEU A 132 7.72 -8.12 -8.77
CA LEU A 132 6.52 -7.32 -8.48
C LEU A 132 6.13 -6.43 -9.67
N PHE A 133 7.10 -5.83 -10.36
CA PHE A 133 6.85 -5.06 -11.56
C PHE A 133 6.29 -5.93 -12.71
N LEU A 134 6.82 -7.15 -12.88
CA LEU A 134 6.29 -8.09 -13.87
C LEU A 134 4.84 -8.49 -13.54
N THR A 135 4.55 -8.75 -12.26
CA THR A 135 3.18 -9.03 -11.80
C THR A 135 2.26 -7.85 -12.09
N PHE A 136 2.71 -6.62 -11.84
CA PHE A 136 1.99 -5.41 -12.19
C PHE A 136 1.71 -5.30 -13.70
N LEU A 137 2.68 -5.58 -14.56
CA LEU A 137 2.48 -5.58 -16.02
C LEU A 137 1.44 -6.62 -16.46
N LEU A 138 1.48 -7.83 -15.89
CA LEU A 138 0.46 -8.85 -16.15
C LEU A 138 -0.92 -8.37 -15.73
N CYS A 139 -1.06 -7.77 -14.55
CA CYS A 139 -2.32 -7.18 -14.10
C CYS A 139 -2.79 -6.04 -15.02
N LEU A 140 -1.89 -5.24 -15.56
CA LEU A 140 -2.21 -4.13 -16.47
C LEU A 140 -2.67 -4.62 -17.85
N ILE A 141 -2.09 -5.73 -18.34
CA ILE A 141 -2.46 -6.35 -19.61
C ILE A 141 -3.83 -7.05 -19.50
N PHE A 142 -3.98 -7.95 -18.51
CA PHE A 142 -5.14 -8.85 -18.40
C PHE A 142 -6.28 -8.29 -17.54
N GLY A 143 -5.99 -7.37 -16.64
CA GLY A 143 -6.97 -6.90 -15.67
C GLY A 143 -7.94 -5.87 -16.25
N LYS A 144 -9.17 -5.87 -15.73
CA LYS A 144 -10.26 -5.00 -16.19
C LYS A 144 -10.11 -3.56 -15.66
N ALA A 145 -9.51 -3.38 -14.49
CA ALA A 145 -9.37 -2.09 -13.81
C ALA A 145 -7.98 -1.45 -14.01
N LYS A 146 -7.51 -1.34 -15.26
CA LYS A 146 -6.14 -0.91 -15.63
C LYS A 146 -5.71 0.41 -14.98
N LYS A 147 -6.61 1.38 -14.96
CA LYS A 147 -6.38 2.70 -14.37
C LYS A 147 -6.16 2.64 -12.86
N LEU A 148 -6.89 1.75 -12.18
CA LEU A 148 -6.72 1.51 -10.75
C LEU A 148 -5.36 0.88 -10.47
N TYR A 149 -4.93 -0.13 -11.26
CA TYR A 149 -3.60 -0.73 -11.08
C TYR A 149 -2.48 0.30 -11.25
N ALA A 150 -2.53 1.11 -12.31
CA ALA A 150 -1.52 2.16 -12.53
C ALA A 150 -1.52 3.19 -11.39
N THR A 151 -2.70 3.57 -10.89
CA THR A 151 -2.82 4.50 -9.75
C THR A 151 -2.25 3.88 -8.47
N MET A 152 -2.58 2.62 -8.16
CA MET A 152 -2.07 1.91 -6.99
C MET A 152 -0.56 1.73 -7.04
N PHE A 153 0.00 1.46 -8.22
CA PHE A 153 1.44 1.35 -8.39
C PHE A 153 2.15 2.68 -8.09
N VAL A 154 1.60 3.81 -8.56
CA VAL A 154 2.15 5.13 -8.20
C VAL A 154 2.00 5.39 -6.69
N LEU A 155 0.85 5.06 -6.12
CA LEU A 155 0.63 5.20 -4.68
C LEU A 155 1.58 4.33 -3.86
N SER A 156 1.93 3.12 -4.30
CA SER A 156 2.88 2.23 -3.61
C SER A 156 4.35 2.67 -3.71
N LEU A 157 4.68 3.46 -4.74
CA LEU A 157 5.98 4.15 -4.84
C LEU A 157 6.05 5.35 -3.90
N CYS A 158 4.94 6.06 -3.73
CA CYS A 158 4.82 7.16 -2.79
C CYS A 158 4.43 6.71 -1.37
N ASP A 159 4.27 5.41 -1.15
CA ASP A 159 3.71 4.89 0.10
C ASP A 159 4.72 5.08 1.23
N PRO A 160 4.39 5.87 2.25
CA PRO A 160 5.31 6.12 3.33
C PRO A 160 5.53 4.86 4.19
N PHE A 161 4.66 3.83 4.15
CA PHE A 161 4.85 2.57 4.90
C PHE A 161 6.14 1.81 4.55
N ARG A 162 6.73 2.07 3.37
CA ARG A 162 7.99 1.45 2.92
C ARG A 162 9.17 1.67 3.88
N THR A 163 9.12 2.71 4.71
CA THR A 163 10.22 3.09 5.62
C THR A 163 10.24 2.33 6.95
N LYS A 164 9.29 1.43 7.21
CA LYS A 164 9.23 0.66 8.47
C LYS A 164 9.84 -0.73 8.43
N CYS A 165 10.18 -1.19 7.24
CA CYS A 165 10.69 -2.51 6.97
C CYS A 165 12.21 -2.43 6.92
N VAL A 166 12.90 -3.11 7.83
CA VAL A 166 14.31 -3.45 7.59
C VAL A 166 14.28 -4.55 6.54
N ILE A 167 14.45 -4.19 5.27
CA ILE A 167 14.46 -5.15 4.18
C ILE A 167 15.82 -5.86 4.20
N TYR A 168 15.79 -7.19 4.36
CA TYR A 168 16.97 -8.03 4.22
C TYR A 168 17.17 -8.35 2.74
N THR A 169 17.86 -7.46 2.02
CA THR A 169 18.36 -7.70 0.66
C THR A 169 19.87 -7.82 0.67
#